data_AF-A0A9P1M6U0-F1
#
_entry.id   AF-A0A9P1M6U0-F1
#
_cell.length_a   1.000
_cell.length_b   1.000
_cell.length_c   1.000
_cell.angle_alpha   90.00
_cell.angle_beta   90.00
_cell.angle_gamma   90.00
#
_symmetry.space_group_name_H-M   'P 1'
#
loop_
_entity.id
_entity.type
_entity.pdbx_description
1 polymer ?
#
loop_
_entity_poly.entity_id
_entity_poly.type
_entity_poly.pdbx_seq_one_letter_code
_entity_poly.pdbx_strand_id
1 'polypeptide(L)'
;MERPQALPNLCEGAAGGPALSGELDASDTAADTAEEEEEKTRAEKQENDVEVVRAELMFTVPLLMEFPKCYWIWNHRLWILNQAIALFPVPVARQIWEQELGLTSKMLHKDKRNFHAWGYRRQVVRQLEDPALAGQSMVESEFKYTRSMIEGDFDAKTSFVPHLSAAERLAYIDAEIENIKDLLEDYLDIKWIYEALLECTLAKTRVENGDDGTSAVADDAKEDFRGWLGKLKELDPTRQGRWVDVEETCGLV
;
A
#
# COMPACT_ATOMS: atom_id res chain seq x y z
N MET A 1 20.95 -22.92 72.00
CA MET A 1 21.77 -22.03 72.84
C MET A 1 21.04 -20.70 72.88
N GLU A 2 19.99 -20.61 73.69
CA GLU A 2 20.03 -20.15 75.09
C GLU A 2 20.51 -18.69 75.24
N ARG A 3 19.59 -17.83 75.72
CA ARG A 3 19.78 -16.43 76.13
C ARG A 3 20.72 -16.32 77.34
N PRO A 4 21.18 -15.11 77.69
CA PRO A 4 20.54 -14.41 78.83
C PRO A 4 20.33 -12.89 78.57
N GLN A 5 19.16 -12.30 78.91
CA GLN A 5 18.77 -11.57 80.15
C GLN A 5 19.39 -10.15 80.26
N ALA A 6 18.79 -9.09 80.84
CA ALA A 6 17.43 -8.71 81.25
C ALA A 6 17.50 -7.27 81.84
N LEU A 7 16.53 -6.41 81.48
CA LEU A 7 15.77 -5.42 82.31
C LEU A 7 16.52 -4.23 83.01
N PRO A 8 15.80 -3.29 83.70
CA PRO A 8 14.94 -2.21 83.15
C PRO A 8 15.17 -0.85 83.86
N ASN A 9 14.51 0.26 83.48
CA ASN A 9 13.66 1.03 84.42
C ASN A 9 12.88 2.22 83.82
N LEU A 10 11.76 2.48 84.49
CA LEU A 10 10.72 3.51 84.32
C LEU A 10 11.12 4.90 84.86
N CYS A 11 10.51 5.96 84.29
CA CYS A 11 9.65 7.00 84.90
C CYS A 11 9.77 8.31 84.10
N GLU A 12 8.70 8.73 83.41
CA GLU A 12 7.71 9.77 83.81
C GLU A 12 8.18 11.22 83.63
N GLY A 13 7.36 12.00 82.89
CA GLY A 13 7.06 13.39 83.28
C GLY A 13 7.28 14.51 82.26
N ALA A 14 6.15 15.05 81.77
CA ALA A 14 5.85 16.48 81.54
C ALA A 14 6.29 17.20 80.24
N ALA A 15 5.28 17.44 79.40
CA ALA A 15 4.79 18.72 78.88
C ALA A 15 5.77 19.78 78.31
N GLY A 16 5.52 20.17 77.06
CA GLY A 16 5.92 21.47 76.50
C GLY A 16 6.05 21.43 74.98
N GLY A 17 5.08 21.99 74.24
CA GLY A 17 5.22 22.25 72.81
C GLY A 17 6.34 23.28 72.53
N PRO A 18 6.76 23.41 71.25
CA PRO A 18 6.03 24.37 70.42
C PRO A 18 5.73 23.86 69.00
N ALA A 19 4.85 24.62 68.36
CA ALA A 19 4.35 24.46 67.01
C ALA A 19 5.41 24.07 65.98
N LEU A 20 5.18 22.93 65.31
CA LEU A 20 5.73 22.68 63.97
C LEU A 20 4.94 23.57 63.00
N SER A 21 5.52 24.72 62.68
CA SER A 21 5.20 25.45 61.46
C SER A 21 5.41 24.49 60.29
N GLY A 22 4.35 24.23 59.54
CA GLY A 22 4.47 23.62 58.22
C GLY A 22 5.16 24.60 57.29
N GLU A 23 6.48 24.46 57.15
CA GLU A 23 7.15 24.82 55.90
C GLU A 23 6.79 23.72 54.90
N LEU A 24 5.69 23.92 54.19
CA LEU A 24 5.48 23.23 52.92
C LEU A 24 6.56 23.75 51.97
N ASP A 25 7.35 22.78 51.54
CA ASP A 25 8.49 22.82 50.67
C ASP A 25 8.31 23.74 49.44
N ALA A 26 8.77 24.99 49.55
CA ALA A 26 8.83 25.92 48.43
C ALA A 26 9.92 25.55 47.41
N SER A 27 10.84 24.62 47.77
CA SER A 27 11.89 24.12 46.88
C SER A 27 11.35 23.07 45.92
N ASP A 28 10.48 22.16 46.40
CA ASP A 28 9.81 21.17 45.56
C ASP A 28 8.90 21.86 44.53
N THR A 29 8.15 22.89 44.93
CA THR A 29 7.22 23.57 44.01
C THR A 29 7.95 24.36 42.91
N ALA A 30 9.11 24.95 43.22
CA ALA A 30 9.89 25.70 42.24
C ALA A 30 10.60 24.78 41.23
N ALA A 31 11.04 23.59 41.66
CA ALA A 31 11.61 22.57 40.79
C ALA A 31 10.55 21.98 39.84
N ASP A 32 9.36 21.66 40.35
CA ASP A 32 8.23 21.15 39.56
C ASP A 32 7.81 22.16 38.47
N THR A 33 7.73 23.45 38.82
CA THR A 33 7.42 24.51 37.84
C THR A 33 8.50 24.71 36.77
N ALA A 34 9.78 24.47 37.09
CA ALA A 34 10.87 24.60 36.13
C ALA A 34 10.92 23.43 35.14
N GLU A 35 10.64 22.21 35.62
CA GLU A 35 10.52 21.02 34.77
C GLU A 35 9.31 21.12 33.83
N GLU A 36 8.17 21.62 34.30
CA GLU A 36 6.99 21.89 33.47
C GLU A 36 7.25 22.95 32.38
N GLU A 37 7.99 24.04 32.69
CA GLU A 37 8.35 25.06 31.70
C GLU A 37 9.34 24.55 30.65
N GLU A 38 10.32 23.72 31.04
CA GLU A 38 11.26 23.08 30.10
C GLU A 38 10.55 22.06 29.19
N GLU A 39 9.64 21.25 29.74
CA GLU A 39 8.86 20.28 28.96
C GLU A 39 7.95 20.99 27.94
N LYS A 40 7.29 22.06 28.37
CA LYS A 40 6.47 22.90 27.49
C LYS A 40 7.30 23.51 26.35
N THR A 41 8.46 24.09 26.67
CA THR A 41 9.36 24.69 25.66
C THR A 41 9.86 23.64 24.67
N ARG A 42 10.16 22.42 25.15
CA ARG A 42 10.56 21.29 24.30
C ARG A 42 9.43 20.82 23.39
N ALA A 43 8.21 20.76 23.90
CA ALA A 43 7.03 20.39 23.10
C ALA A 43 6.74 21.42 22.00
N GLU A 44 6.81 22.71 22.31
CA GLU A 44 6.63 23.80 21.34
C GLU A 44 7.69 23.75 20.22
N LYS A 45 8.95 23.50 20.58
CA LYS A 45 10.03 23.30 19.58
C LYS A 45 9.78 22.08 18.70
N GLN A 46 9.37 20.96 19.31
CA GLN A 46 9.06 19.72 18.59
C GLN A 46 7.93 19.93 17.58
N GLU A 47 6.88 20.65 17.95
CA GLU A 47 5.77 20.99 17.07
C GLU A 47 6.22 21.85 15.88
N ASN A 48 7.04 22.87 16.14
CA ASN A 48 7.62 23.71 15.10
C ASN A 48 8.51 22.90 14.13
N ASP A 49 9.34 21.97 14.64
CA ASP A 49 10.17 21.11 13.79
C ASP A 49 9.31 20.19 12.90
N VAL A 50 8.19 19.67 13.43
CA VAL A 50 7.21 18.89 12.65
C VAL A 50 6.55 19.73 11.57
N GLU A 51 6.19 20.99 11.87
CA GLU A 51 5.61 21.91 10.90
C GLU A 51 6.58 22.21 9.76
N VAL A 52 7.86 22.45 10.07
CA VAL A 52 8.90 22.66 9.05
C VAL A 52 9.04 21.46 8.13
N VAL A 53 9.12 20.24 8.67
CA VAL A 53 9.19 19.01 7.86
C VAL A 53 7.97 18.85 6.96
N ARG A 54 6.76 19.12 7.48
CA ARG A 54 5.52 19.07 6.69
C ARG A 54 5.50 20.14 5.61
N ALA A 55 5.95 21.36 5.92
CA ALA A 55 6.01 22.47 4.96
C ALA A 55 6.99 22.16 3.82
N GLU A 56 8.16 21.61 4.12
CA GLU A 56 9.14 21.18 3.11
C GLU A 56 8.59 20.07 2.22
N LEU A 57 7.93 19.06 2.80
CA LEU A 57 7.22 18.05 2.00
C LEU A 57 6.14 18.69 1.13
N MET A 58 5.33 19.62 1.64
CA MET A 58 4.31 20.27 0.83
C MET A 58 4.90 21.13 -0.29
N PHE A 59 6.04 21.77 -0.05
CA PHE A 59 6.77 22.53 -1.06
C PHE A 59 7.19 21.66 -2.26
N THR A 60 7.60 20.40 -2.03
CA THR A 60 8.00 19.55 -3.16
C THR A 60 6.82 19.03 -4.00
N VAL A 61 5.58 19.11 -3.53
CA VAL A 61 4.41 18.57 -4.25
C VAL A 61 4.19 19.25 -5.61
N PRO A 62 4.11 20.60 -5.73
CA PRO A 62 3.98 21.24 -7.04
C PRO A 62 5.17 20.93 -7.95
N LEU A 63 6.39 20.84 -7.41
CA LEU A 63 7.58 20.49 -8.18
C LEU A 63 7.51 19.06 -8.74
N LEU A 64 7.02 18.08 -7.97
CA LEU A 64 6.78 16.73 -8.47
C LEU A 64 5.66 16.70 -9.52
N MET A 65 4.63 17.53 -9.37
CA MET A 65 3.54 17.59 -10.35
C MET A 65 4.00 18.12 -11.70
N GLU A 66 4.95 19.06 -11.72
CA GLU A 66 5.55 19.65 -12.92
C GLU A 66 6.69 18.79 -13.48
N PHE A 67 7.57 18.26 -12.62
CA PHE A 67 8.74 17.48 -13.00
C PHE A 67 8.70 16.05 -12.40
N PRO A 68 7.71 15.21 -12.78
CA PRO A 68 7.44 13.92 -12.13
C PRO A 68 8.55 12.88 -12.27
N LYS A 69 9.50 13.10 -13.19
CA LYS A 69 10.64 12.22 -13.47
C LYS A 69 11.97 12.78 -12.93
N CYS A 70 11.94 13.90 -12.21
CA CYS A 70 13.14 14.48 -11.61
C CYS A 70 13.57 13.67 -10.39
N TYR A 71 14.62 12.86 -10.56
CA TYR A 71 15.18 12.01 -9.53
C TYR A 71 15.57 12.77 -8.24
N TRP A 72 16.10 13.98 -8.38
CA TRP A 72 16.54 14.78 -7.23
C TRP A 72 15.42 15.20 -6.30
N ILE A 73 14.22 15.47 -6.82
CA ILE A 73 13.07 15.83 -5.98
C ILE A 73 12.63 14.62 -5.15
N TRP A 74 12.54 13.44 -5.77
CA TRP A 74 12.22 12.20 -5.06
C TRP A 74 13.25 11.86 -3.96
N ASN A 75 14.53 12.03 -4.25
CA ASN A 75 15.59 11.81 -3.26
C ASN A 75 15.57 12.80 -2.12
N HIS A 76 15.39 14.09 -2.44
CA HIS A 76 15.29 15.12 -1.42
C HIS A 76 14.10 14.84 -0.49
N ARG A 77 12.97 14.41 -1.06
CA ARG A 77 11.80 13.99 -0.30
C ARG A 77 12.09 12.81 0.62
N LEU A 78 12.78 11.76 0.15
CA LEU A 78 13.23 10.66 1.01
C LEU A 78 14.16 11.14 2.13
N TRP A 79 15.05 12.07 1.84
CA TRP A 79 15.94 12.65 2.85
C TRP A 79 15.16 13.38 3.95
N ILE A 80 14.13 14.18 3.60
CA ILE A 80 13.23 14.84 4.56
C ILE A 80 12.53 13.80 5.45
N LEU A 81 11.99 12.73 4.84
CA LEU A 81 11.31 11.67 5.58
C LEU A 81 12.24 10.94 6.58
N ASN A 82 13.51 10.75 6.23
CA ASN A 82 14.49 10.19 7.16
C ASN A 82 14.77 11.13 8.34
N GLN A 83 14.67 12.45 8.15
CA GLN A 83 14.75 13.40 9.27
C GLN A 83 13.57 13.21 10.23
N ALA A 84 12.37 12.91 9.73
CA ALA A 84 11.22 12.65 10.58
C ALA A 84 11.45 11.46 11.52
N ILE A 85 12.12 10.39 11.05
CA ILE A 85 12.49 9.24 11.89
C ILE A 85 13.52 9.64 12.95
N ALA A 86 14.51 10.45 12.55
CA ALA A 86 15.60 10.84 13.45
C ALA A 86 15.16 11.84 14.53
N LEU A 87 14.19 12.70 14.23
CA LEU A 87 13.82 13.84 15.07
C LEU A 87 12.56 13.62 15.89
N PHE A 88 11.64 12.75 15.46
CA PHE A 88 10.28 12.71 16.00
C PHE A 88 9.95 11.38 16.69
N PRO A 89 9.03 11.38 17.68
CA PRO A 89 8.48 10.15 18.24
C PRO A 89 7.88 9.26 17.13
N VAL A 90 8.01 7.94 17.30
CA VAL A 90 7.58 6.94 16.32
C VAL A 90 6.17 7.18 15.75
N PRO A 91 5.13 7.50 16.55
CA PRO A 91 3.80 7.75 16.00
C PRO A 91 3.75 8.93 15.03
N VAL A 92 4.49 10.01 15.32
CA VAL A 92 4.53 11.22 14.49
C VAL A 92 5.31 10.94 13.19
N ALA A 93 6.47 10.31 13.31
CA ALA A 93 7.27 9.91 12.15
C ALA A 93 6.46 8.98 11.23
N ARG A 94 5.82 7.96 11.80
CA ARG A 94 4.98 7.01 11.07
C ARG A 94 3.86 7.72 10.31
N GLN A 95 3.14 8.64 10.96
CA GLN A 95 2.05 9.40 10.32
C GLN A 95 2.55 10.19 9.09
N ILE A 96 3.74 10.78 9.16
CA ILE A 96 4.35 11.51 8.04
C ILE A 96 4.65 10.55 6.88
N TRP A 97 5.22 9.37 7.15
CA TRP A 97 5.49 8.36 6.13
C TRP A 97 4.20 7.77 5.52
N GLU A 98 3.13 7.59 6.29
CA GLU A 98 1.85 7.06 5.79
C GLU A 98 1.19 8.00 4.77
N GLN A 99 1.35 9.32 4.92
CA GLN A 99 0.83 10.32 3.96
C GLN A 99 1.45 10.18 2.56
N GLU A 100 2.66 9.62 2.47
CA GLU A 100 3.37 9.42 1.20
C GLU A 100 2.74 8.34 0.31
N LEU A 101 1.99 7.41 0.91
CA LEU A 101 1.17 6.48 0.13
C LEU A 101 0.11 7.24 -0.67
N GLY A 102 -0.47 8.31 -0.11
CA GLY A 102 -1.41 9.18 -0.82
C GLY A 102 -0.76 9.94 -1.97
N LEU A 103 0.45 10.48 -1.77
CA LEU A 103 1.21 11.12 -2.84
C LEU A 103 1.53 10.15 -3.97
N THR A 104 2.09 8.98 -3.65
CA THR A 104 2.42 7.98 -4.68
C THR A 104 1.19 7.54 -5.44
N SER A 105 0.06 7.32 -4.76
CA SER A 105 -1.21 7.05 -5.42
C SER A 105 -1.62 8.17 -6.35
N LYS A 106 -1.55 9.44 -5.93
CA LYS A 106 -1.86 10.58 -6.81
C LYS A 106 -0.96 10.61 -8.05
N MET A 107 0.35 10.38 -7.87
CA MET A 107 1.32 10.40 -8.97
C MET A 107 1.11 9.24 -9.94
N LEU A 108 0.74 8.05 -9.42
CA LEU A 108 0.47 6.86 -10.23
C LEU A 108 -0.89 6.92 -10.93
N HIS A 109 -1.91 7.54 -10.35
CA HIS A 109 -3.16 7.79 -11.09
C HIS A 109 -2.95 8.79 -12.24
N LYS A 110 -2.03 9.75 -12.09
CA LYS A 110 -1.66 10.68 -13.17
C LYS A 110 -0.83 9.99 -14.28
N ASP A 111 0.11 9.13 -13.90
CA ASP A 111 0.92 8.33 -14.82
C ASP A 111 1.28 6.98 -14.18
N LYS A 112 0.52 5.93 -14.53
CA LYS A 112 0.71 4.58 -14.00
C LYS A 112 2.06 3.97 -14.37
N ARG A 113 2.72 4.50 -15.41
CA ARG A 113 4.03 4.06 -15.89
C ARG A 113 5.19 4.83 -15.24
N ASN A 114 4.90 5.73 -14.29
CA ASN A 114 5.93 6.48 -13.59
C ASN A 114 6.76 5.56 -12.68
N PHE A 115 7.93 5.14 -13.20
CA PHE A 115 8.88 4.29 -12.47
C PHE A 115 9.40 4.93 -11.18
N HIS A 116 9.55 6.26 -11.13
CA HIS A 116 10.01 6.93 -9.91
C HIS A 116 8.95 6.88 -8.80
N ALA A 117 7.69 7.07 -9.14
CA ALA A 117 6.59 6.95 -8.17
C ALA A 117 6.45 5.52 -7.65
N TRP A 118 6.57 4.51 -8.51
CA TRP A 118 6.61 3.10 -8.09
C TRP A 118 7.83 2.78 -7.21
N GLY A 119 9.01 3.24 -7.60
CA GLY A 119 10.23 3.06 -6.80
C GLY A 119 10.13 3.71 -5.42
N TYR A 120 9.62 4.94 -5.37
CA TYR A 120 9.39 5.67 -4.14
C TYR A 120 8.33 4.97 -3.27
N ARG A 121 7.22 4.49 -3.84
CA ARG A 121 6.21 3.73 -3.09
C ARG A 121 6.81 2.49 -2.43
N ARG A 122 7.66 1.73 -3.14
CA ARG A 122 8.36 0.56 -2.54
C ARG A 122 9.24 0.98 -1.36
N GLN A 123 9.94 2.10 -1.45
CA GLN A 123 10.75 2.63 -0.35
C GLN A 123 9.89 3.01 0.86
N VAL A 124 8.76 3.68 0.62
CA VAL A 124 7.79 4.08 1.66
C VAL A 124 7.21 2.85 2.37
N VAL A 125 6.71 1.87 1.61
CA VAL A 125 6.16 0.62 2.16
C VAL A 125 7.22 -0.10 2.99
N ARG A 126 8.43 -0.29 2.44
CA ARG A 126 9.54 -0.93 3.15
C ARG A 126 9.82 -0.26 4.50
N GLN A 127 9.82 1.07 4.54
CA GLN A 127 10.07 1.80 5.79
C GLN A 127 8.90 1.72 6.77
N LEU A 128 7.66 1.69 6.29
CA LEU A 128 6.45 1.54 7.12
C LEU A 128 6.31 0.13 7.71
N GLU A 129 6.90 -0.89 7.08
CA GLU A 129 7.04 -2.25 7.59
C GLU A 129 8.21 -2.41 8.57
N ASP A 130 9.14 -1.45 8.61
CA ASP A 130 10.33 -1.53 9.46
C ASP A 130 9.97 -1.38 10.96
N PRO A 131 10.59 -2.18 11.85
CA PRO A 131 10.38 -2.07 13.30
C PRO A 131 10.66 -0.68 13.87
N ALA A 132 11.54 0.11 13.25
CA ALA A 132 11.80 1.50 13.65
C ALA A 132 10.56 2.39 13.58
N LEU A 133 9.56 2.03 12.75
CA LEU A 133 8.26 2.70 12.65
C LEU A 133 7.12 1.87 13.23
N ALA A 134 7.42 0.92 14.13
CA ALA A 134 6.44 -0.04 14.67
C ALA A 134 5.64 -0.75 13.56
N GLY A 135 6.36 -1.11 12.49
CA GLY A 135 5.77 -1.64 11.26
C GLY A 135 5.13 -3.02 11.39
N GLN A 136 4.18 -3.26 10.49
CA GLN A 136 3.50 -4.53 10.28
C GLN A 136 3.45 -4.80 8.78
N SER A 137 3.27 -6.06 8.38
CA SER A 137 3.22 -6.41 6.96
C SER A 137 2.12 -5.67 6.21
N MET A 138 2.46 -5.13 5.05
CA MET A 138 1.57 -4.40 4.15
C MET A 138 1.30 -5.18 2.85
N VAL A 139 1.73 -6.45 2.78
CA VAL A 139 1.63 -7.29 1.57
C VAL A 139 0.21 -7.34 1.02
N GLU A 140 -0.79 -7.63 1.87
CA GLU A 140 -2.19 -7.71 1.43
C GLU A 140 -2.74 -6.37 0.93
N SER A 141 -2.42 -5.27 1.62
CA SER A 141 -2.84 -3.93 1.20
C SER A 141 -2.18 -3.49 -0.10
N GLU A 142 -0.90 -3.81 -0.29
CA GLU A 142 -0.16 -3.47 -1.52
C GLU A 142 -0.53 -4.38 -2.68
N PHE A 143 -0.84 -5.65 -2.42
CA PHE A 143 -1.39 -6.56 -3.42
C PHE A 143 -2.75 -6.06 -3.90
N LYS A 144 -3.64 -5.68 -2.97
CA LYS A 144 -4.93 -5.05 -3.32
C LYS A 144 -4.74 -3.76 -4.12
N TYR A 145 -3.81 -2.90 -3.69
CA TYR A 145 -3.53 -1.64 -4.37
C TYR A 145 -3.00 -1.87 -5.79
N THR A 146 -1.96 -2.69 -5.96
CA THR A 146 -1.37 -2.99 -7.27
C THR A 146 -2.36 -3.67 -8.20
N ARG A 147 -3.19 -4.59 -7.69
CA ARG A 147 -4.32 -5.17 -8.43
C ARG A 147 -5.26 -4.09 -8.94
N SER A 148 -5.69 -3.16 -8.09
CA SER A 148 -6.59 -2.07 -8.51
C SER A 148 -5.98 -1.15 -9.59
N MET A 149 -4.66 -0.94 -9.55
CA MET A 149 -3.95 -0.14 -10.56
C MET A 149 -3.92 -0.82 -11.94
N ILE A 150 -3.89 -2.16 -11.95
CA ILE A 150 -3.90 -2.99 -13.17
C ILE A 150 -5.32 -3.16 -13.71
N GLU A 151 -6.28 -3.50 -12.84
CA GLU A 151 -7.67 -3.74 -13.24
C GLU A 151 -8.32 -2.46 -13.80
N GLY A 152 -8.02 -1.29 -13.23
CA GLY A 152 -8.48 -0.01 -13.75
C GLY A 152 -7.74 0.47 -15.02
N ASP A 153 -6.97 -0.37 -15.71
CA ASP A 153 -6.18 0.00 -16.91
C ASP A 153 -6.86 -0.33 -18.24
N PHE A 154 -8.00 -1.02 -18.21
CA PHE A 154 -8.78 -1.34 -19.41
C PHE A 154 -9.78 -0.25 -19.80
N ASP A 155 -9.54 1.01 -19.39
CA ASP A 155 -10.34 2.14 -19.84
C ASP A 155 -10.20 2.31 -21.35
N ALA A 156 -11.29 2.08 -22.10
CA ALA A 156 -11.31 2.22 -23.55
C ALA A 156 -10.86 3.62 -24.04
N LYS A 157 -10.92 4.64 -23.17
CA LYS A 157 -10.47 6.02 -23.40
C LYS A 157 -8.96 6.20 -23.42
N THR A 158 -8.21 5.32 -22.75
CA THR A 158 -6.73 5.31 -22.76
C THR A 158 -6.16 4.27 -23.71
N SER A 159 -7.03 3.54 -24.42
CA SER A 159 -6.64 2.62 -25.49
C SER A 159 -5.87 3.35 -26.59
N PHE A 160 -4.92 2.67 -27.22
CA PHE A 160 -4.21 3.17 -28.40
C PHE A 160 -5.15 3.43 -29.60
N VAL A 161 -6.38 2.87 -29.57
CA VAL A 161 -7.43 3.14 -30.54
C VAL A 161 -8.73 3.60 -29.86
N PRO A 162 -8.77 4.83 -29.33
CA PRO A 162 -9.89 5.31 -28.52
C PRO A 162 -11.17 5.55 -29.35
N HIS A 163 -11.07 5.58 -30.68
CA HIS A 163 -12.17 5.94 -31.60
C HIS A 163 -12.87 4.76 -32.27
N LEU A 164 -12.43 3.51 -32.04
CA LEU A 164 -13.16 2.34 -32.55
C LEU A 164 -14.47 2.16 -31.78
N SER A 165 -15.58 2.13 -32.50
CA SER A 165 -16.88 1.73 -31.97
C SER A 165 -16.87 0.28 -31.50
N ALA A 166 -17.82 -0.09 -30.64
CA ALA A 166 -17.96 -1.48 -30.18
C ALA A 166 -18.11 -2.45 -31.37
N ALA A 167 -18.90 -2.07 -32.40
CA ALA A 167 -19.09 -2.88 -33.60
C ALA A 167 -17.78 -3.10 -34.38
N GLU A 168 -16.94 -2.07 -34.54
CA GLU A 168 -15.65 -2.21 -35.21
C GLU A 168 -14.65 -3.03 -34.39
N ARG A 169 -14.68 -2.90 -33.05
CA ARG A 169 -13.87 -3.74 -32.15
C ARG A 169 -14.25 -5.21 -32.28
N LEU A 170 -15.56 -5.51 -32.27
CA LEU A 170 -16.06 -6.88 -32.46
C LEU A 170 -15.65 -7.43 -33.82
N ALA A 171 -15.82 -6.67 -34.89
CA ALA A 171 -15.42 -7.09 -36.23
C ALA A 171 -13.92 -7.39 -36.33
N TYR A 172 -13.06 -6.61 -35.66
CA TYR A 172 -11.63 -6.89 -35.62
C TYR A 172 -11.31 -8.16 -34.82
N ILE A 173 -11.93 -8.34 -33.66
CA ILE A 173 -11.74 -9.53 -32.83
C ILE A 173 -12.24 -10.78 -33.55
N ASP A 174 -13.38 -10.71 -34.24
CA ASP A 174 -13.91 -11.82 -35.04
C ASP A 174 -12.95 -12.21 -36.16
N ALA A 175 -12.45 -11.23 -36.92
CA ALA A 175 -11.45 -11.50 -37.96
C ALA A 175 -10.17 -12.10 -37.37
N GLU A 176 -9.73 -11.64 -36.20
CA GLU A 176 -8.54 -12.15 -35.53
C GLU A 176 -8.73 -13.59 -35.04
N ILE A 177 -9.90 -13.93 -34.49
CA ILE A 177 -10.24 -15.31 -34.08
C ILE A 177 -10.15 -16.25 -35.29
N GLU A 178 -10.71 -15.87 -36.44
CA GLU A 178 -10.65 -16.68 -37.65
C GLU A 178 -9.21 -16.82 -38.17
N ASN A 179 -8.43 -15.73 -38.20
CA ASN A 179 -7.00 -15.80 -38.58
C ASN A 179 -6.19 -16.72 -37.66
N ILE A 180 -6.48 -16.73 -36.36
CA ILE A 180 -5.79 -17.61 -35.40
C ILE A 180 -6.28 -19.06 -35.55
N LYS A 181 -7.58 -19.28 -35.86
CA LYS A 181 -8.13 -20.60 -36.16
C LYS A 181 -7.46 -21.22 -37.39
N ASP A 182 -7.14 -20.44 -38.41
CA ASP A 182 -6.42 -20.93 -39.59
C ASP A 182 -5.04 -21.53 -39.21
N LEU A 183 -4.37 -21.01 -38.18
CA LEU A 183 -3.10 -21.58 -37.70
C LEU A 183 -3.28 -22.99 -37.12
N LEU A 184 -4.46 -23.35 -36.63
CA LEU A 184 -4.72 -24.69 -36.11
C LEU A 184 -4.76 -25.76 -37.22
N GLU A 185 -4.81 -25.38 -38.50
CA GLU A 185 -4.70 -26.35 -39.60
C GLU A 185 -3.36 -27.08 -39.58
N ASP A 186 -2.26 -26.35 -39.31
CA ASP A 186 -0.90 -26.87 -39.36
C ASP A 186 -0.25 -27.05 -37.97
N TYR A 187 -0.74 -26.34 -36.94
CA TYR A 187 -0.03 -26.17 -35.66
C TYR A 187 -0.84 -26.61 -34.43
N LEU A 188 -1.24 -27.88 -34.38
CA LEU A 188 -2.10 -28.43 -33.32
C LEU A 188 -1.46 -28.55 -31.93
N ASP A 189 -0.13 -28.52 -31.83
CA ASP A 189 0.65 -28.69 -30.59
C ASP A 189 1.22 -27.37 -30.05
N ILE A 190 0.93 -26.24 -30.69
CA ILE A 190 1.37 -24.93 -30.22
C ILE A 190 0.35 -24.36 -29.23
N LYS A 191 0.70 -24.45 -27.95
CA LYS A 191 -0.09 -23.94 -26.83
C LYS A 191 -0.56 -22.48 -27.02
N TRP A 192 0.31 -21.61 -27.53
CA TRP A 192 0.05 -20.18 -27.65
C TRP A 192 -1.12 -19.84 -28.58
N ILE A 193 -1.43 -20.71 -29.55
CA ILE A 193 -2.57 -20.53 -30.45
C ILE A 193 -3.88 -20.65 -29.65
N TYR A 194 -3.99 -21.70 -28.83
CA TYR A 194 -5.15 -21.90 -27.96
C TYR A 194 -5.28 -20.81 -26.88
N GLU A 195 -4.15 -20.36 -26.29
CA GLU A 195 -4.17 -19.26 -25.32
C GLU A 195 -4.66 -17.96 -25.96
N ALA A 196 -4.20 -17.64 -27.17
CA ALA A 196 -4.65 -16.47 -27.93
C ALA A 196 -6.14 -16.55 -28.29
N LEU A 197 -6.65 -17.73 -28.67
CA LEU A 197 -8.08 -17.94 -28.95
C LEU A 197 -8.95 -17.71 -27.70
N LEU A 198 -8.52 -18.21 -26.53
CA LEU A 198 -9.23 -17.92 -25.28
C LEU A 198 -9.23 -16.42 -24.97
N GLU A 199 -8.09 -15.75 -25.09
CA GLU A 199 -7.96 -14.33 -24.82
C GLU A 199 -8.83 -13.48 -25.76
N CYS A 200 -8.85 -13.80 -27.06
CA CYS A 200 -9.70 -13.11 -28.03
C CYS A 200 -11.19 -13.31 -27.74
N THR A 201 -11.61 -14.53 -27.42
CA THR A 201 -13.01 -14.81 -27.07
C THR A 201 -13.43 -14.11 -25.77
N LEU A 202 -12.55 -14.07 -24.76
CA LEU A 202 -12.79 -13.29 -23.55
C LEU A 202 -12.84 -11.78 -23.84
N ALA A 203 -11.99 -11.27 -24.74
CA ALA A 203 -12.06 -9.88 -25.17
C ALA A 203 -13.37 -9.56 -25.90
N LYS A 204 -13.84 -10.48 -26.77
CA LYS A 204 -15.12 -10.36 -27.47
C LYS A 204 -16.29 -10.22 -26.49
N THR A 205 -16.38 -11.16 -25.53
CA THR A 205 -17.45 -11.17 -24.52
C THR A 205 -17.48 -9.89 -23.67
N ARG A 206 -16.32 -9.34 -23.32
CA ARG A 206 -16.22 -8.04 -22.62
C ARG A 206 -16.74 -6.87 -23.45
N VAL A 207 -16.53 -6.88 -24.76
CA VAL A 207 -17.05 -5.82 -25.65
C VAL A 207 -18.56 -5.98 -25.85
N GLU A 208 -19.07 -7.21 -25.93
CA GLU A 208 -20.50 -7.51 -26.09
C GLU A 208 -21.32 -7.18 -24.84
N ASN A 209 -20.84 -7.60 -23.66
CA ASN A 209 -21.53 -7.40 -22.37
C ASN A 209 -21.33 -5.99 -21.80
N GLY A 210 -20.42 -5.20 -22.38
CA GLY A 210 -19.94 -3.96 -21.78
C GLY A 210 -19.15 -4.21 -20.49
N ASP A 211 -18.85 -3.14 -19.75
CA ASP A 211 -18.02 -3.19 -18.54
C ASP A 211 -18.75 -3.75 -17.29
N ASP A 212 -19.91 -4.39 -17.47
CA ASP A 212 -20.80 -4.86 -16.40
C ASP A 212 -20.34 -6.17 -15.72
N GLY A 213 -19.03 -6.46 -15.78
CA GLY A 213 -18.37 -7.53 -15.02
C GLY A 213 -18.84 -8.96 -15.31
N THR A 214 -19.83 -9.17 -16.17
CA THR A 214 -20.38 -10.48 -16.50
C THR A 214 -19.57 -11.10 -17.62
N SER A 215 -18.61 -11.95 -17.27
CA SER A 215 -17.69 -12.65 -18.19
C SER A 215 -18.27 -13.97 -18.74
N ALA A 216 -19.60 -14.10 -18.78
CA ALA A 216 -20.22 -15.29 -19.33
C ALA A 216 -19.96 -15.36 -20.83
N VAL A 217 -19.27 -16.41 -21.26
CA VAL A 217 -19.02 -16.68 -22.68
C VAL A 217 -20.34 -16.95 -23.38
N ALA A 218 -20.55 -16.41 -24.58
CA ALA A 218 -21.74 -16.65 -25.39
C ALA A 218 -21.93 -18.16 -25.63
N ASP A 219 -23.18 -18.64 -25.59
CA ASP A 219 -23.49 -20.07 -25.60
C ASP A 219 -22.94 -20.81 -26.83
N ASP A 220 -22.88 -20.14 -27.97
CA ASP A 220 -22.32 -20.64 -29.23
C ASP A 220 -20.80 -20.80 -29.19
N ALA A 221 -20.09 -19.94 -28.45
CA ALA A 221 -18.63 -19.99 -28.30
C ALA A 221 -18.17 -20.95 -27.19
N LYS A 222 -19.07 -21.44 -26.31
CA LYS A 222 -18.69 -22.30 -25.17
C LYS A 222 -18.09 -23.65 -25.59
N GLU A 223 -18.51 -24.20 -26.73
CA GLU A 223 -17.99 -25.48 -27.22
C GLU A 223 -16.53 -25.36 -27.65
N ASP A 224 -16.24 -24.40 -28.54
CA ASP A 224 -14.89 -24.03 -28.97
C ASP A 224 -13.99 -23.73 -27.75
N PHE A 225 -14.49 -22.92 -26.82
CA PHE A 225 -13.75 -22.52 -25.62
C PHE A 225 -13.38 -23.70 -24.72
N ARG A 226 -14.30 -24.66 -24.50
CA ARG A 226 -14.01 -25.90 -23.77
C ARG A 226 -12.98 -26.76 -24.50
N GLY A 227 -13.09 -26.85 -25.83
CA GLY A 227 -12.12 -27.57 -26.66
C GLY A 227 -10.71 -27.00 -26.50
N TRP A 228 -10.56 -25.68 -26.60
CA TRP A 228 -9.26 -25.01 -26.44
C TRP A 228 -8.71 -25.13 -25.01
N LEU A 229 -9.56 -25.00 -23.98
CA LEU A 229 -9.13 -25.25 -22.60
C LEU A 229 -8.63 -26.69 -22.39
N GLY A 230 -9.29 -27.68 -23.01
CA GLY A 230 -8.83 -29.06 -23.01
C GLY A 230 -7.42 -29.21 -23.59
N LYS A 231 -7.17 -28.59 -24.75
CA LYS A 231 -5.85 -28.57 -25.39
C LYS A 231 -4.81 -27.85 -24.54
N LEU A 232 -5.16 -26.76 -23.85
CA LEU A 232 -4.24 -26.07 -22.94
C LEU A 232 -3.88 -26.91 -21.71
N LYS A 233 -4.84 -27.64 -21.14
CA LYS A 233 -4.56 -28.57 -20.04
C LYS A 233 -3.62 -29.70 -20.47
N GLU A 234 -3.70 -30.15 -21.72
CA GLU A 234 -2.79 -31.13 -22.32
C GLU A 234 -1.39 -30.54 -22.56
N LEU A 235 -1.31 -29.35 -23.17
CA LEU A 235 -0.05 -28.73 -23.63
C LEU A 235 0.69 -27.94 -22.53
N ASP A 236 0.04 -27.62 -21.41
CA ASP A 236 0.62 -26.83 -20.31
C ASP A 236 0.33 -27.43 -18.92
N PRO A 237 0.82 -28.65 -18.65
CA PRO A 237 0.48 -29.40 -17.44
C PRO A 237 0.96 -28.73 -16.16
N THR A 238 2.03 -27.92 -16.22
CA THR A 238 2.60 -27.24 -15.03
C THR A 238 1.71 -26.12 -14.51
N ARG A 239 0.78 -25.61 -15.33
CA ARG A 239 -0.15 -24.52 -14.98
C ARG A 239 -1.61 -24.97 -14.99
N GLN A 240 -1.88 -26.25 -14.78
CA GLN A 240 -3.24 -26.80 -14.83
C GLN A 240 -4.23 -26.06 -13.91
N GLY A 241 -3.78 -25.62 -12.72
CA GLY A 241 -4.60 -24.83 -11.80
C GLY A 241 -5.15 -23.55 -12.44
N ARG A 242 -4.32 -22.81 -13.20
CA ARG A 242 -4.78 -21.60 -13.93
C ARG A 242 -5.92 -21.92 -14.89
N TRP A 243 -5.84 -23.04 -15.61
CA TRP A 243 -6.86 -23.40 -16.60
C TRP A 243 -8.16 -23.89 -15.95
N VAL A 244 -8.08 -24.47 -14.75
CA VAL A 244 -9.26 -24.79 -13.93
C VAL A 244 -9.93 -23.51 -13.44
N ASP A 245 -9.15 -22.56 -12.91
CA ASP A 245 -9.69 -21.28 -12.44
C ASP A 245 -10.40 -20.51 -13.57
N VAL A 246 -9.85 -20.54 -14.79
CA VAL A 246 -10.48 -19.94 -15.98
C VAL A 246 -11.81 -20.61 -16.32
N GLU A 247 -11.88 -21.94 -16.25
CA GLU A 247 -13.10 -22.70 -16.54
C GLU A 247 -14.23 -22.37 -15.55
N GLU A 248 -13.90 -22.25 -14.27
CA GLU A 248 -14.82 -21.85 -13.21
C GLU A 248 -15.28 -20.39 -13.40
N THR A 249 -14.34 -19.47 -13.64
CA THR A 249 -14.64 -18.03 -13.80
C THR A 249 -15.57 -17.76 -15.00
N CYS A 250 -15.51 -18.60 -16.03
CA CYS A 250 -16.32 -18.47 -17.24
C CYS A 250 -17.67 -19.21 -17.16
N GLY A 251 -17.99 -19.86 -16.02
CA GLY A 251 -19.24 -20.60 -15.82
C GLY A 251 -19.38 -21.81 -16.74
N LEU A 252 -18.27 -22.50 -17.03
CA LEU A 252 -18.25 -23.69 -17.88
C LEU A 252 -18.45 -25.00 -17.11
N VAL A 253 -18.47 -24.93 -15.78
CA VAL A 253 -18.74 -25.99 -14.79
C VAL A 253 -19.95 -25.63 -13.95
#